data_AF-A0AAE0M9K5-F1
#
_entry.id   AF-A0AAE0M9K5-F1
#
_cell.length_a   1.000
_cell.length_b   1.000
_cell.length_c   1.000
_cell.angle_alpha   90.00
_cell.angle_beta   90.00
_cell.angle_gamma   90.00
#
_symmetry.space_group_name_H-M   'P 1'
#
loop_
_entity.id
_entity.type
_entity.pdbx_description
1 polymer ?
#
loop_
_entity_poly.entity_id
_entity_poly.type
_entity_poly.pdbx_seq_one_letter_code
_entity_poly.pdbx_strand_id
1 'polypeptide(L)'
;MEDPLQRLVQSFNALKRYCTTPSGSANHWIFGLCHCRFISSGLGLLVLVVHPPDQQSSFYTIEYPAPHILALATPPYDFRKQADFVWPYLLHTFCKNVPSFAPWTWSTLSPEAAEGFERRLRKHGVRASLCQVGVTSPEEFQEWDKGRIKVLEQLEHPRLGDITRCHGCGVSQTASFSMPPPFLSCARCLQAVYHSNACRVNDWKRHESNCMVPLGDRTRCHGCGLTPQESPSEPFVSCCRCLQAVYHSHECQDNHWNRHEPNCMVPLGDRTRCHGCGLTPQQSSSQLFVACGRCTQAVYHSSRCQNMHWRRHQQHCFPPPPPPTTTPPPTHGHGRGAHTDPDVRATMETSNETRQVLPDIPASEEEPSSSRSVVKNLRQNLKALDELQRLNRIAAKDSLNNLQRQSTPGVSEVLPDIPDREEELSALRSIVKNMDQDLKALDELQRRNRISAKDQLNNLQRQFTMRVSTLASSVNKMDKNLQKFEDRGGRLASRESRLAQLEAQ
;
A
#
# COMPACT_ATOMS: atom_id res chain seq x y z
N MET A 1 -0.94 -11.19 42.30
CA MET A 1 -0.45 -10.65 41.01
C MET A 1 -1.56 -9.80 40.43
N GLU A 2 -1.31 -8.54 40.10
CA GLU A 2 -2.33 -7.67 39.48
C GLU A 2 -2.70 -8.18 38.09
N ASP A 3 -3.99 -8.11 37.74
CA ASP A 3 -4.52 -8.44 36.42
C ASP A 3 -3.77 -7.63 35.34
N PRO A 4 -3.17 -8.27 34.31
CA PRO A 4 -2.54 -7.57 33.19
C PRO A 4 -3.40 -6.48 32.55
N LEU A 5 -4.72 -6.68 32.47
CA LEU A 5 -5.65 -5.68 31.93
C LEU A 5 -5.77 -4.46 32.85
N GLN A 6 -5.81 -4.67 34.17
CA GLN A 6 -5.87 -3.59 35.14
C GLN A 6 -4.60 -2.73 35.10
N ARG A 7 -3.42 -3.35 34.98
CA ARG A 7 -2.15 -2.63 34.80
C ARG A 7 -2.13 -1.81 33.51
N LEU A 8 -2.70 -2.34 32.43
CA LEU A 8 -2.82 -1.62 31.16
C LEU A 8 -3.74 -0.39 31.29
N VAL A 9 -4.89 -0.54 31.93
CA VAL A 9 -5.81 0.59 32.20
C VAL A 9 -5.14 1.64 33.07
N GLN A 10 -4.44 1.25 34.13
CA GLN A 10 -3.69 2.17 34.99
C GLN A 10 -2.62 2.91 34.20
N SER A 11 -1.86 2.20 33.36
CA SER A 11 -0.84 2.79 32.49
C SER A 11 -1.44 3.81 31.52
N PHE A 12 -2.56 3.48 30.88
CA PHE A 12 -3.26 4.37 29.96
C PHE A 12 -3.81 5.61 30.67
N ASN A 13 -4.41 5.44 31.85
CA ASN A 13 -4.95 6.54 32.66
C ASN A 13 -3.84 7.51 33.15
N ALA A 14 -2.62 7.00 33.34
CA ALA A 14 -1.45 7.77 33.75
C ALA A 14 -0.81 8.59 32.62
N LEU A 15 -1.18 8.34 31.35
CA LEU A 15 -0.67 9.13 30.23
C LEU A 15 -1.09 10.59 30.36
N LYS A 16 -0.14 11.49 30.08
CA LYS A 16 -0.43 12.93 29.97
C LYS A 16 -1.36 13.17 28.79
N ARG A 17 -2.17 14.21 28.86
CA ARG A 17 -3.16 14.55 27.83
C ARG A 17 -3.02 16.03 27.48
N TYR A 18 -2.73 16.32 26.23
CA TYR A 18 -2.55 17.69 25.72
C TYR A 18 -3.61 17.97 24.66
N CYS A 19 -4.10 19.20 24.54
CA CYS A 19 -5.06 19.56 23.49
C CYS A 19 -4.42 19.54 22.07
N THR A 20 -3.11 19.77 22.01
CA THR A 20 -2.31 19.73 20.78
C THR A 20 -1.17 18.72 20.91
N THR A 21 -0.76 18.13 19.79
CA THR A 21 0.45 17.31 19.69
C THR A 21 1.72 18.16 19.83
N PRO A 22 2.90 17.54 20.01
CA PRO A 22 4.17 18.27 19.95
C PRO A 22 4.42 19.01 18.63
N SER A 23 3.78 18.59 17.53
CA SER A 23 3.80 19.28 16.24
C SER A 23 2.88 20.51 16.18
N GLY A 24 2.08 20.78 17.22
CA GLY A 24 1.14 21.90 17.29
C GLY A 24 -0.24 21.60 16.70
N SER A 25 -0.43 20.45 16.07
CA SER A 25 -1.72 20.02 15.52
C SER A 25 -2.69 19.61 16.64
N ALA A 26 -4.00 19.63 16.36
CA ALA A 26 -5.00 19.12 17.30
C ALA A 26 -4.74 17.64 17.63
N ASN A 27 -4.75 17.29 18.92
CA ASN A 27 -4.53 15.91 19.40
C ASN A 27 -5.80 15.04 19.21
N HIS A 28 -6.20 14.87 17.95
CA HIS A 28 -7.35 14.08 17.53
C HIS A 28 -6.91 12.80 16.82
N TRP A 29 -7.49 11.67 17.19
CA TRP A 29 -7.13 10.35 16.65
C TRP A 29 -8.33 9.63 16.07
N ILE A 30 -8.19 9.08 14.88
CA ILE A 30 -9.20 8.22 14.27
C ILE A 30 -8.72 6.78 14.40
N PHE A 31 -9.57 5.87 14.86
CA PHE A 31 -9.25 4.46 14.86
C PHE A 31 -10.32 3.60 14.24
N GLY A 32 -9.90 2.53 13.59
CA GLY A 32 -10.78 1.61 12.90
C GLY A 32 -10.19 0.22 12.81
N LEU A 33 -11.06 -0.72 12.46
CA LEU A 33 -10.71 -2.11 12.27
C LEU A 33 -10.53 -2.40 10.78
N CYS A 34 -9.38 -2.93 10.42
CA CYS A 34 -9.07 -3.33 9.06
C CYS A 34 -8.85 -4.84 9.00
N HIS A 35 -9.61 -5.50 8.13
CA HIS A 35 -9.34 -6.89 7.78
C HIS A 35 -8.20 -6.89 6.76
N CYS A 36 -7.11 -7.55 7.12
CA CYS A 36 -6.00 -7.77 6.22
C CYS A 36 -5.77 -9.28 6.10
N ARG A 37 -5.42 -9.71 4.89
CA ARG A 37 -4.95 -11.07 4.68
C ARG A 37 -3.46 -11.08 5.00
N PHE A 38 -3.11 -11.48 6.22
CA PHE A 38 -1.72 -11.70 6.54
C PHE A 38 -1.28 -12.98 5.85
N ILE A 39 -0.17 -12.89 5.13
CA ILE A 39 0.27 -13.96 4.24
C ILE A 39 0.70 -15.20 5.08
N SER A 40 1.06 -15.06 6.37
CA SER A 40 1.60 -16.14 7.22
C SER A 40 0.58 -16.88 8.10
N SER A 41 -0.58 -16.28 8.37
CA SER A 41 -1.50 -16.77 9.41
C SER A 41 -2.99 -16.69 9.04
N GLY A 42 -3.30 -16.35 7.79
CA GLY A 42 -4.67 -16.24 7.28
C GLY A 42 -5.25 -14.84 7.41
N LEU A 43 -6.58 -14.73 7.43
CA LEU A 43 -7.23 -13.47 7.76
C LEU A 43 -6.76 -13.02 9.15
N GLY A 44 -6.46 -11.75 9.33
CA GLY A 44 -6.23 -11.15 10.64
C GLY A 44 -6.92 -9.80 10.74
N LEU A 45 -7.08 -9.35 11.99
CA LEU A 45 -7.64 -8.05 12.28
C LEU A 45 -6.51 -7.11 12.67
N LEU A 46 -6.45 -5.97 11.99
CA LEU A 46 -5.56 -4.88 12.29
C LEU A 46 -6.35 -3.77 12.96
N VAL A 47 -5.85 -3.29 14.11
CA VAL A 47 -6.32 -2.02 14.68
C VAL A 47 -5.45 -0.93 14.09
N LEU A 48 -6.07 -0.06 13.28
CA LEU A 48 -5.40 1.06 12.65
C LEU A 48 -5.76 2.35 13.38
N VAL A 49 -4.75 3.07 13.86
CA VAL A 49 -4.90 4.37 14.51
C VAL A 49 -4.18 5.43 13.66
N VAL A 50 -4.91 6.49 13.30
CA VAL A 50 -4.49 7.55 12.37
C VAL A 50 -4.59 8.91 13.04
N HIS A 51 -3.57 9.75 12.83
CA HIS A 51 -3.58 11.16 13.23
C HIS A 51 -3.73 12.06 11.99
N PRO A 52 -4.91 12.66 11.73
CA PRO A 52 -5.20 13.38 10.48
C PRO A 52 -4.38 14.65 10.20
N PRO A 53 -4.13 15.54 11.18
CA PRO A 53 -3.60 16.87 10.87
C PRO A 53 -2.08 16.94 10.69
N ASP A 54 -1.40 15.81 10.51
CA ASP A 54 0.01 15.79 10.14
C ASP A 54 0.12 15.42 8.65
N GLN A 55 0.68 16.31 7.82
CA GLN A 55 0.97 15.99 6.42
C GLN A 55 1.96 14.82 6.30
N GLN A 56 2.72 14.55 7.37
CA GLN A 56 3.46 13.30 7.56
C GLN A 56 2.66 12.36 8.44
N SER A 57 1.44 12.05 8.01
CA SER A 57 0.47 11.26 8.77
C SER A 57 1.15 10.04 9.38
N SER A 58 1.30 10.08 10.70
CA SER A 58 1.90 8.99 11.46
C SER A 58 0.81 7.95 11.64
N PHE A 59 0.99 6.79 11.00
CA PHE A 59 0.08 5.66 11.13
C PHE A 59 0.66 4.69 12.13
N TYR A 60 -0.17 4.24 13.05
CA TYR A 60 0.20 3.20 13.99
C TYR A 60 -0.66 1.98 13.74
N THR A 61 0.02 0.88 13.49
CA THR A 61 -0.60 -0.41 13.23
C THR A 61 -0.27 -1.33 14.37
N ILE A 62 -1.26 -2.11 14.81
CA ILE A 62 -0.95 -3.30 15.60
C ILE A 62 -1.61 -4.51 14.97
N GLU A 63 -0.75 -5.45 14.60
CA GLU A 63 -1.11 -6.76 14.08
C GLU A 63 -1.45 -7.71 15.22
N TYR A 64 -2.52 -8.48 15.06
CA TYR A 64 -2.88 -9.51 16.03
C TYR A 64 -3.21 -10.85 15.37
N PRO A 65 -2.53 -11.93 15.76
CA PRO A 65 -2.89 -13.29 15.40
C PRO A 65 -3.94 -13.83 16.39
N ALA A 66 -5.18 -13.35 16.32
CA ALA A 66 -6.24 -13.87 17.19
C ALA A 66 -7.31 -14.61 16.36
N PRO A 67 -7.31 -15.96 16.36
CA PRO A 67 -8.33 -16.74 15.64
C PRO A 67 -9.76 -16.47 16.13
N HIS A 68 -9.91 -16.00 17.38
CA HIS A 68 -11.22 -15.68 17.96
C HIS A 68 -11.84 -14.41 17.37
N ILE A 69 -11.02 -13.49 16.87
CA ILE A 69 -11.49 -12.26 16.24
C ILE A 69 -12.00 -12.54 14.82
N LEU A 70 -11.50 -13.59 14.16
CA LEU A 70 -11.96 -14.00 12.83
C LEU A 70 -13.41 -14.49 12.82
N ALA A 71 -13.88 -15.08 13.92
CA ALA A 71 -15.29 -15.42 14.09
C ALA A 71 -16.21 -14.19 14.22
N LEU A 72 -15.65 -13.03 14.60
CA LEU A 72 -16.36 -11.75 14.68
C LEU A 72 -16.24 -10.93 13.39
N ALA A 73 -15.48 -11.44 12.42
CA ALA A 73 -15.22 -10.84 11.12
C ALA A 73 -16.16 -11.37 10.01
N THR A 74 -17.03 -12.33 10.31
CA THR A 74 -18.06 -12.79 9.36
C THR A 74 -19.29 -11.89 9.43
N PRO A 75 -19.72 -11.27 8.31
CA PRO A 75 -20.95 -10.50 8.26
C PRO A 75 -22.17 -11.32 8.70
N PRO A 76 -23.14 -10.71 9.40
CA PRO A 76 -23.19 -9.31 9.79
C PRO A 76 -22.25 -8.97 10.96
N TYR A 77 -21.52 -7.85 10.85
CA TYR A 77 -20.57 -7.40 11.87
C TYR A 77 -21.31 -6.88 13.11
N ASP A 78 -21.06 -7.48 14.27
CA ASP A 78 -21.53 -6.95 15.55
C ASP A 78 -20.42 -6.07 16.15
N PHE A 79 -20.42 -4.77 15.78
CA PHE A 79 -19.42 -3.80 16.22
C PHE A 79 -19.33 -3.66 17.74
N ARG A 80 -20.45 -3.88 18.46
CA ARG A 80 -20.46 -3.86 19.93
C ARG A 80 -19.65 -5.02 20.50
N LYS A 81 -19.82 -6.23 19.94
CA LYS A 81 -18.98 -7.38 20.31
C LYS A 81 -17.52 -7.16 19.94
N GLN A 82 -17.23 -6.57 18.78
CA GLN A 82 -15.84 -6.26 18.40
C GLN A 82 -15.16 -5.36 19.43
N ALA A 83 -15.86 -4.33 19.94
CA ALA A 83 -15.32 -3.45 20.99
C ALA A 83 -14.89 -4.24 22.24
N ASP A 84 -15.61 -5.31 22.61
CA ASP A 84 -15.30 -6.17 23.76
C ASP A 84 -13.90 -6.80 23.70
N PHE A 85 -13.45 -7.11 22.48
CA PHE A 85 -12.15 -7.74 22.25
C PHE A 85 -11.07 -6.73 21.86
N VAL A 86 -11.45 -5.62 21.23
CA VAL A 86 -10.50 -4.68 20.61
C VAL A 86 -9.99 -3.62 21.58
N TRP A 87 -10.78 -3.24 22.59
CA TRP A 87 -10.41 -2.13 23.48
C TRP A 87 -9.06 -2.29 24.20
N PRO A 88 -8.61 -3.47 24.67
CA PRO A 88 -7.30 -3.59 25.33
C PRO A 88 -6.18 -3.28 24.35
N TYR A 89 -6.32 -3.72 23.09
CA TYR A 89 -5.33 -3.50 22.05
C TYR A 89 -5.24 -2.04 21.66
N LEU A 90 -6.38 -1.34 21.60
CA LEU A 90 -6.41 0.11 21.40
C LEU A 90 -5.64 0.84 22.50
N LEU A 91 -5.85 0.47 23.78
CA LEU A 91 -5.09 1.07 24.90
C LEU A 91 -3.60 0.75 24.82
N HIS A 92 -3.27 -0.47 24.43
CA HIS A 92 -1.89 -0.92 24.25
C HIS A 92 -1.16 -0.06 23.22
N THR A 93 -1.83 0.34 22.13
CA THR A 93 -1.28 1.29 21.14
C THR A 93 -0.75 2.54 21.79
N PHE A 94 -1.54 3.22 22.61
CA PHE A 94 -1.10 4.47 23.25
C PHE A 94 -0.11 4.26 24.40
N CYS A 95 -0.08 3.08 25.02
CA CYS A 95 0.85 2.80 26.13
C CYS A 95 2.25 2.39 25.65
N LYS A 96 2.34 1.70 24.51
CA LYS A 96 3.60 1.10 24.01
C LYS A 96 4.11 1.73 22.73
N ASN A 97 3.19 2.12 21.85
CA ASN A 97 3.54 2.74 20.58
C ASN A 97 3.37 4.25 20.73
N VAL A 98 4.27 5.00 20.09
CA VAL A 98 4.25 6.48 20.11
C VAL A 98 2.85 6.92 19.65
N PRO A 99 2.22 7.90 20.31
CA PRO A 99 2.76 8.82 21.30
C PRO A 99 2.62 8.36 22.75
N SER A 100 3.56 8.80 23.61
CA SER A 100 3.52 8.66 25.08
C SER A 100 2.52 9.61 25.76
N PHE A 101 1.42 9.94 25.08
CA PHE A 101 0.33 10.77 25.58
C PHE A 101 -1.03 10.21 25.13
N ALA A 102 -2.06 10.44 25.94
CA ALA A 102 -3.43 10.03 25.64
C ALA A 102 -4.08 10.97 24.61
N PRO A 103 -5.05 10.47 23.82
CA PRO A 103 -5.80 11.29 22.87
C PRO A 103 -6.56 12.41 23.60
N TRP A 104 -6.60 13.60 23.00
CA TRP A 104 -7.51 14.66 23.46
C TRP A 104 -8.92 14.35 23.00
N THR A 105 -9.09 14.02 21.74
CA THR A 105 -10.33 13.46 21.22
C THR A 105 -9.99 12.28 20.32
N TRP A 106 -10.95 11.39 20.15
CA TRP A 106 -10.82 10.28 19.23
C TRP A 106 -12.17 9.82 18.71
N SER A 107 -12.17 9.29 17.49
CA SER A 107 -13.37 8.84 16.80
C SER A 107 -13.18 7.47 16.16
N THR A 108 -14.30 6.79 15.92
CA THR A 108 -14.33 5.51 15.22
C THR A 108 -15.39 5.50 14.11
N LEU A 109 -15.31 4.53 13.21
CA LEU A 109 -16.00 4.56 11.93
C LEU A 109 -17.51 4.31 12.01
N SER A 110 -18.02 3.77 13.12
CA SER A 110 -19.45 3.50 13.30
C SER A 110 -19.97 3.94 14.67
N PRO A 111 -21.22 4.43 14.75
CA PRO A 111 -21.84 4.83 16.02
C PRO A 111 -21.97 3.68 17.01
N GLU A 112 -22.22 2.46 16.52
CA GLU A 112 -22.33 1.27 17.37
C GLU A 112 -20.98 0.86 17.96
N ALA A 113 -19.89 1.00 17.19
CA ALA A 113 -18.54 0.79 17.70
C ALA A 113 -18.22 1.84 18.76
N ALA A 114 -18.50 3.12 18.49
CA ALA A 114 -18.25 4.21 19.44
C ALA A 114 -18.89 3.91 20.79
N GLU A 115 -20.20 3.63 20.82
CA GLU A 115 -20.94 3.27 22.03
C GLU A 115 -20.37 2.02 22.73
N GLY A 116 -19.99 1.00 21.94
CA GLY A 116 -19.37 -0.23 22.44
C GLY A 116 -18.05 0.03 23.17
N PHE A 117 -17.18 0.85 22.56
CA PHE A 117 -15.91 1.27 23.17
C PHE A 117 -16.15 2.12 24.42
N GLU A 118 -17.02 3.12 24.38
CA GLU A 118 -17.30 3.96 25.56
C GLU A 118 -17.72 3.12 26.77
N ARG A 119 -18.66 2.19 26.53
CA ARG A 119 -19.19 1.29 27.55
C ARG A 119 -18.10 0.40 28.13
N ARG A 120 -17.24 -0.17 27.28
CA ARG A 120 -16.14 -1.05 27.70
C ARG A 120 -15.06 -0.30 28.46
N LEU A 121 -14.60 0.83 27.94
CA LEU A 121 -13.62 1.69 28.60
C LEU A 121 -14.10 2.11 29.99
N ARG A 122 -15.36 2.56 30.10
CA ARG A 122 -15.97 2.94 31.38
C ARG A 122 -16.07 1.76 32.35
N LYS A 123 -16.52 0.59 31.88
CA LYS A 123 -16.62 -0.63 32.69
C LYS A 123 -15.27 -1.05 33.29
N HIS A 124 -14.19 -0.84 32.55
CA HIS A 124 -12.84 -1.22 32.98
C HIS A 124 -12.09 -0.12 33.74
N GLY A 125 -12.74 1.01 34.06
CA GLY A 125 -12.16 2.06 34.91
C GLY A 125 -11.25 3.04 34.17
N VAL A 126 -11.40 3.18 32.85
CA VAL A 126 -10.75 4.26 32.11
C VAL A 126 -11.36 5.60 32.52
N ARG A 127 -10.53 6.65 32.62
CA ARG A 127 -10.95 8.01 33.01
C ARG A 127 -12.11 8.50 32.14
N ALA A 128 -13.13 9.09 32.76
CA ALA A 128 -14.35 9.52 32.06
C ALA A 128 -14.10 10.40 30.83
N SER A 129 -13.08 11.27 30.89
CA SER A 129 -12.70 12.14 29.77
C SER A 129 -12.11 11.41 28.57
N LEU A 130 -11.57 10.20 28.75
CA LEU A 130 -11.03 9.33 27.70
C LEU A 130 -12.06 8.31 27.21
N CYS A 131 -13.14 8.09 27.97
CA CYS A 131 -14.22 7.19 27.57
C CYS A 131 -15.14 7.78 26.50
N GLN A 132 -14.99 9.05 26.14
CA GLN A 132 -15.80 9.71 25.09
C GLN A 132 -15.20 9.37 23.72
N VAL A 133 -15.91 8.57 22.94
CA VAL A 133 -15.49 8.13 21.59
C VAL A 133 -16.49 8.69 20.59
N GLY A 134 -16.02 9.57 19.70
CA GLY A 134 -16.84 10.17 18.66
C GLY A 134 -17.09 9.24 17.47
N VAL A 135 -17.96 9.67 16.57
CA VAL A 135 -18.12 9.07 15.24
C VAL A 135 -17.30 9.88 14.24
N THR A 136 -16.51 9.21 13.43
CA THR A 136 -15.62 9.81 12.43
C THR A 136 -16.44 10.59 11.39
N SER A 137 -16.05 11.84 11.10
CA SER A 137 -16.69 12.63 10.04
C SER A 137 -16.38 12.07 8.64
N PRO A 138 -17.14 12.42 7.59
CA PRO A 138 -16.83 12.00 6.22
C PRO A 138 -15.42 12.41 5.75
N GLU A 139 -14.94 13.58 6.15
CA GLU A 139 -13.60 14.10 5.81
C GLU A 139 -12.51 13.32 6.56
N GLU A 140 -12.72 13.11 7.86
CA GLU A 140 -11.85 12.29 8.71
C GLU A 140 -11.75 10.85 8.18
N PHE A 141 -12.87 10.28 7.70
CA PHE A 141 -12.91 8.96 7.11
C PHE A 141 -12.00 8.85 5.88
N GLN A 142 -11.95 9.88 5.03
CA GLN A 142 -11.06 9.88 3.87
C GLN A 142 -9.59 9.84 4.28
N GLU A 143 -9.20 10.57 5.34
CA GLU A 143 -7.83 10.54 5.85
C GLU A 143 -7.49 9.18 6.49
N TRP A 144 -8.44 8.60 7.23
CA TRP A 144 -8.30 7.25 7.76
C TRP A 144 -8.14 6.22 6.63
N ASP A 145 -8.93 6.34 5.55
CA ASP A 145 -8.89 5.41 4.42
C ASP A 145 -7.59 5.52 3.62
N LYS A 146 -7.06 6.74 3.41
CA LYS A 146 -5.72 6.93 2.85
C LYS A 146 -4.65 6.23 3.70
N GLY A 147 -4.75 6.36 5.02
CA GLY A 147 -3.87 5.66 5.96
C GLY A 147 -3.98 4.16 5.88
N ARG A 148 -5.21 3.65 5.79
CA ARG A 148 -5.49 2.23 5.60
C ARG A 148 -4.86 1.71 4.32
N ILE A 149 -5.05 2.39 3.20
CA ILE A 149 -4.48 2.00 1.91
C ILE A 149 -2.96 1.97 2.00
N LYS A 150 -2.31 3.00 2.55
CA LYS A 150 -0.85 3.04 2.70
C LYS A 150 -0.30 1.90 3.56
N VAL A 151 -1.01 1.56 4.65
CA VAL A 151 -0.66 0.42 5.49
C VAL A 151 -0.85 -0.89 4.76
N LEU A 152 -1.97 -1.06 4.05
CA LEU A 152 -2.21 -2.26 3.25
C LEU A 152 -1.16 -2.40 2.14
N GLU A 153 -0.78 -1.33 1.46
CA GLU A 153 0.31 -1.35 0.46
C GLU A 153 1.66 -1.73 1.08
N GLN A 154 1.94 -1.30 2.32
CA GLN A 154 3.15 -1.70 3.04
C GLN A 154 3.12 -3.18 3.42
N LEU A 155 1.96 -3.71 3.82
CA LEU A 155 1.75 -5.12 4.15
C LEU A 155 1.71 -6.02 2.90
N GLU A 156 1.19 -5.51 1.78
CA GLU A 156 1.12 -6.18 0.48
C GLU A 156 2.42 -6.06 -0.32
N HIS A 157 3.38 -5.22 0.12
CA HIS A 157 4.61 -5.03 -0.60
C HIS A 157 5.34 -6.38 -0.76
N PRO A 158 5.72 -6.80 -1.99
CA PRO A 158 6.28 -8.14 -2.30
C PRO A 158 7.64 -8.47 -1.65
N ARG A 159 8.08 -7.70 -0.66
CA ARG A 159 9.29 -7.96 0.13
C ARG A 159 9.03 -8.93 1.28
N LEU A 160 7.79 -9.09 1.72
CA LEU A 160 7.39 -10.32 2.40
C LEU A 160 7.29 -11.34 1.28
N GLY A 161 8.24 -12.27 1.21
CA GLY A 161 8.25 -13.32 0.19
C GLY A 161 6.93 -14.10 0.18
N ASP A 162 6.77 -15.03 -0.76
CA ASP A 162 5.61 -15.93 -0.78
C ASP A 162 5.60 -16.80 0.50
N ILE A 163 5.11 -16.24 1.61
CA ILE A 163 5.03 -16.93 2.90
C ILE A 163 3.87 -17.92 2.95
N THR A 164 3.15 -18.08 1.83
CA THR A 164 2.26 -19.22 1.64
C THR A 164 3.03 -20.48 1.30
N ARG A 165 4.33 -20.39 0.96
CA ARG A 165 5.19 -21.53 0.62
C ARG A 165 6.37 -21.67 1.56
N CYS A 166 6.61 -22.90 1.99
CA CYS A 166 7.84 -23.25 2.70
C CYS A 166 9.04 -22.96 1.80
N HIS A 167 9.96 -22.09 2.22
CA HIS A 167 11.14 -21.75 1.42
C HIS A 167 12.06 -22.94 1.16
N GLY A 168 12.11 -23.91 2.10
CA GLY A 168 12.98 -25.07 1.97
C GLY A 168 12.47 -26.17 1.02
N CYS A 169 11.16 -26.33 0.84
CA CYS A 169 10.61 -27.40 0.00
C CYS A 169 9.56 -26.95 -1.03
N GLY A 170 9.16 -25.68 -1.03
CA GLY A 170 8.15 -25.11 -1.92
C GLY A 170 6.69 -25.48 -1.60
N VAL A 171 6.43 -26.33 -0.61
CA VAL A 171 5.06 -26.76 -0.26
C VAL A 171 4.24 -25.57 0.20
N SER A 172 3.09 -25.36 -0.45
CA SER A 172 2.10 -24.35 -0.09
C SER A 172 1.27 -24.79 1.12
N GLN A 173 0.97 -23.87 2.03
CA GLN A 173 0.13 -24.11 3.21
C GLN A 173 -1.29 -24.54 2.85
N THR A 174 -1.76 -24.20 1.64
CA THR A 174 -3.11 -24.52 1.14
C THR A 174 -3.31 -26.00 0.77
N ALA A 175 -2.25 -26.82 0.76
CA ALA A 175 -2.33 -28.21 0.30
C ALA A 175 -2.79 -29.22 1.37
N SER A 176 -3.06 -28.81 2.61
CA SER A 176 -3.50 -29.71 3.70
C SER A 176 -4.82 -29.25 4.32
N PHE A 177 -5.83 -30.12 4.24
CA PHE A 177 -7.19 -29.89 4.75
C PHE A 177 -7.32 -29.97 6.29
N SER A 178 -6.28 -30.41 7.00
CA SER A 178 -6.19 -30.25 8.47
C SER A 178 -5.31 -29.06 8.78
N MET A 179 -5.81 -28.10 9.56
CA MET A 179 -5.09 -26.91 10.05
C MET A 179 -3.62 -27.26 10.41
N PRO A 180 -2.66 -27.06 9.50
CA PRO A 180 -1.28 -27.45 9.77
C PRO A 180 -0.69 -26.48 10.80
N PRO A 181 0.31 -26.92 11.59
CA PRO A 181 1.02 -26.01 12.47
C PRO A 181 1.51 -24.78 11.69
N PRO A 182 1.49 -23.59 12.30
CA PRO A 182 1.94 -22.37 11.63
C PRO A 182 3.37 -22.54 11.14
N PHE A 183 3.69 -21.98 9.97
CA PHE A 183 5.06 -22.00 9.48
C PHE A 183 6.00 -21.28 10.47
N LEU A 184 7.18 -21.84 10.64
CA LEU A 184 8.28 -21.27 11.40
C LEU A 184 8.95 -20.18 10.56
N SER A 185 8.78 -18.93 10.94
CA SER A 185 9.52 -17.82 10.33
C SER A 185 11.01 -17.89 10.69
N CYS A 186 11.87 -17.49 9.75
CA CYS A 186 13.29 -17.32 10.01
C CYS A 186 13.47 -16.26 11.10
N ALA A 187 14.07 -16.64 12.23
CA ALA A 187 14.23 -15.74 13.36
C ALA A 187 15.05 -14.48 13.04
N ARG A 188 15.87 -14.49 11.98
CA ARG A 188 16.71 -13.35 11.58
C ARG A 188 16.00 -12.40 10.61
N CYS A 189 15.54 -12.89 9.44
CA CYS A 189 14.92 -12.01 8.44
C CYS A 189 13.40 -11.87 8.54
N LEU A 190 12.73 -12.79 9.23
CA LEU A 190 11.26 -12.92 9.30
C LEU A 190 10.53 -13.11 7.95
N GLN A 191 11.24 -13.02 6.82
CA GLN A 191 10.69 -13.12 5.46
C GLN A 191 10.60 -14.56 4.95
N ALA A 192 11.57 -15.41 5.30
CA ALA A 192 11.50 -16.83 4.96
C ALA A 192 10.69 -17.58 5.99
N VAL A 193 9.83 -18.49 5.53
CA VAL A 193 8.98 -19.33 6.38
C VAL A 193 9.17 -20.79 6.04
N TYR A 194 9.08 -21.65 7.05
CA TYR A 194 9.37 -23.07 6.93
C TYR A 194 8.30 -23.89 7.62
N HIS A 195 7.75 -24.92 6.98
CA HIS A 195 6.78 -25.79 7.66
C HIS A 195 7.42 -26.65 8.76
N SER A 196 8.75 -26.77 8.79
CA SER A 196 9.51 -27.53 9.77
C SER A 196 10.92 -26.97 9.98
N ASN A 197 11.51 -27.26 11.15
CA ASN A 197 12.91 -26.91 11.40
C ASN A 197 13.86 -27.62 10.42
N ALA A 198 13.53 -28.83 9.98
CA ALA A 198 14.31 -29.56 8.98
C ALA A 198 14.38 -28.80 7.64
N CYS A 199 13.24 -28.27 7.16
CA CYS A 199 13.24 -27.41 5.97
C CYS A 199 14.06 -26.14 6.15
N ARG A 200 14.02 -25.52 7.34
CA ARG A 200 14.86 -24.35 7.65
C ARG A 200 16.35 -24.67 7.57
N VAL A 201 16.77 -25.76 8.21
CA VAL A 201 18.19 -26.19 8.23
C VAL A 201 18.66 -26.55 6.82
N ASN A 202 17.85 -27.27 6.04
CA ASN A 202 18.18 -27.65 4.67
C ASN A 202 18.30 -26.44 3.74
N ASP A 203 17.43 -25.44 3.90
CA ASP A 203 17.47 -24.21 3.11
C ASP A 203 18.55 -23.23 3.56
N TRP A 204 19.11 -23.39 4.76
CA TRP A 204 20.01 -22.40 5.36
C TRP A 204 21.16 -21.99 4.43
N LYS A 205 21.80 -22.94 3.75
CA LYS A 205 22.90 -22.63 2.80
C LYS A 205 22.47 -21.73 1.64
N ARG A 206 21.21 -21.82 1.20
CA ARG A 206 20.63 -20.98 0.13
C ARG A 206 20.08 -19.68 0.69
N HIS A 207 19.48 -19.74 1.88
CA HIS A 207 18.84 -18.60 2.53
C HIS A 207 19.85 -17.64 3.14
N GLU A 208 20.95 -18.13 3.71
CA GLU A 208 21.92 -17.35 4.49
C GLU A 208 22.48 -16.15 3.73
N SER A 209 22.73 -16.29 2.43
CA SER A 209 23.23 -15.19 1.58
C SER A 209 22.22 -14.05 1.46
N ASN A 210 20.93 -14.35 1.57
CA ASN A 210 19.80 -13.41 1.46
C ASN A 210 19.12 -13.13 2.81
N CYS A 211 19.54 -13.78 3.89
CA CYS A 211 18.97 -13.66 5.22
C CYS A 211 19.47 -12.38 5.91
N MET A 212 18.71 -11.30 5.79
CA MET A 212 18.99 -10.02 6.46
C MET A 212 17.80 -9.57 7.29
N VAL A 213 18.06 -8.93 8.43
CA VAL A 213 17.01 -8.25 9.20
C VAL A 213 16.46 -7.10 8.33
N PRO A 214 15.14 -6.89 8.27
CA PRO A 214 14.57 -5.75 7.55
C PRO A 214 15.21 -4.41 7.95
N LEU A 215 15.44 -3.51 6.99
CA LEU A 215 15.88 -2.14 7.28
C LEU A 215 14.82 -1.43 8.12
N GLY A 216 15.25 -0.71 9.16
CA GLY A 216 14.37 0.00 10.10
C GLY A 216 14.10 -0.74 11.40
N ASP A 217 14.36 -2.06 11.46
CA ASP A 217 14.33 -2.79 12.72
C ASP A 217 15.55 -2.40 13.58
N ARG A 218 15.29 -1.59 14.62
CA ARG A 218 16.32 -1.15 15.58
C ARG A 218 16.47 -2.09 16.77
N THR A 219 15.65 -3.14 16.84
CA THR A 219 15.65 -4.10 17.95
C THR A 219 16.66 -5.22 17.77
N ARG A 220 17.25 -5.33 16.57
CA ARG A 220 18.19 -6.39 16.18
C ARG A 220 19.31 -5.86 15.31
N CYS A 221 20.48 -6.47 15.44
CA CYS A 221 21.61 -6.18 14.59
C CYS A 221 21.32 -6.61 13.14
N HIS A 222 21.36 -5.68 12.20
CA HIS A 222 21.07 -5.91 10.78
C HIS A 222 21.94 -6.98 10.14
N GLY A 223 23.22 -7.01 10.54
CA GLY A 223 24.18 -8.04 10.20
C GLY A 223 23.74 -9.40 10.76
N CYS A 224 24.10 -9.72 12.00
CA CYS A 224 23.95 -11.06 12.57
C CYS A 224 22.57 -11.42 13.15
N GLY A 225 21.66 -10.47 13.36
CA GLY A 225 20.33 -10.68 13.95
C GLY A 225 20.26 -10.66 15.47
N LEU A 226 21.39 -10.48 16.18
CA LEU A 226 21.43 -10.43 17.65
C LEU A 226 20.58 -9.27 18.21
N THR A 227 19.93 -9.52 19.33
CA THR A 227 19.22 -8.52 20.13
C THR A 227 20.17 -7.81 21.11
N PRO A 228 19.82 -6.61 21.62
CA PRO A 228 20.61 -5.93 22.65
C PRO A 228 20.86 -6.76 23.91
N GLN A 229 19.95 -7.69 24.25
CA GLN A 229 20.14 -8.60 25.39
C GLN A 229 21.21 -9.66 25.13
N GLU A 230 21.37 -10.10 23.88
CA GLU A 230 22.34 -11.14 23.49
C GLU A 230 23.74 -10.55 23.23
N SER A 231 23.85 -9.23 23.06
CA SER A 231 25.11 -8.51 22.86
C SER A 231 25.28 -7.44 23.95
N PRO A 232 25.78 -7.79 25.14
CA PRO A 232 25.94 -6.85 26.26
C PRO A 232 27.02 -5.77 26.01
N SER A 233 27.81 -5.90 24.95
CA SER A 233 28.80 -4.90 24.55
C SER A 233 28.14 -3.76 23.78
N GLU A 234 28.03 -2.59 24.43
CA GLU A 234 27.73 -1.28 23.84
C GLU A 234 26.36 -1.10 23.13
N PRO A 235 25.83 0.14 23.08
CA PRO A 235 24.62 0.42 22.29
C PRO A 235 24.87 0.15 20.81
N PHE A 236 23.85 -0.36 20.12
CA PHE A 236 23.96 -0.63 18.68
C PHE A 236 24.35 0.63 17.89
N VAL A 237 25.33 0.45 17.00
CA VAL A 237 25.84 1.47 16.08
C VAL A 237 24.93 1.55 14.86
N SER A 238 24.38 2.73 14.58
CA SER A 238 23.57 2.95 13.37
C SER A 238 24.49 3.12 12.15
N CYS A 239 24.11 2.52 11.02
CA CYS A 239 24.83 2.69 9.75
C CYS A 239 24.94 4.18 9.40
N CYS A 240 26.16 4.71 9.29
CA CYS A 240 26.40 6.13 9.02
C CYS A 240 25.77 6.63 7.71
N ARG A 241 25.55 5.73 6.74
CA ARG A 241 24.91 6.08 5.46
C ARG A 241 23.39 6.13 5.57
N CYS A 242 22.72 5.01 5.83
CA CYS A 242 21.26 4.96 5.77
C CYS A 242 20.56 5.28 7.10
N LEU A 243 21.23 5.13 8.25
CA LEU A 243 20.66 5.14 9.62
C LEU A 243 19.51 4.15 9.90
N GLN A 244 19.05 3.42 8.89
CA GLN A 244 17.96 2.44 9.00
C GLN A 244 18.47 1.09 9.52
N ALA A 245 19.71 0.72 9.22
CA ALA A 245 20.35 -0.46 9.78
C ALA A 245 21.10 -0.09 11.06
N VAL A 246 20.99 -0.95 12.07
CA VAL A 246 21.78 -0.89 13.29
C VAL A 246 22.64 -2.15 13.40
N TYR A 247 23.83 -2.04 13.96
CA TYR A 247 24.77 -3.15 14.14
C TYR A 247 25.23 -3.17 15.58
N HIS A 248 25.52 -4.36 16.13
CA HIS A 248 26.07 -4.43 17.47
C HIS A 248 27.54 -3.96 17.56
N SER A 249 28.24 -3.83 16.42
CA SER A 249 29.59 -3.30 16.32
C SER A 249 29.91 -2.80 14.90
N HIS A 250 30.94 -1.95 14.76
CA HIS A 250 31.48 -1.56 13.45
C HIS A 250 32.03 -2.75 12.67
N GLU A 251 32.70 -3.69 13.34
CA GLU A 251 33.21 -4.92 12.72
C GLU A 251 32.07 -5.76 12.11
N CYS A 252 30.92 -5.86 12.81
CA CYS A 252 29.75 -6.54 12.26
C CYS A 252 29.19 -5.83 11.03
N GLN A 253 29.20 -4.50 11.01
CA GLN A 253 28.81 -3.72 9.84
C GLN A 253 29.72 -4.02 8.65
N ASP A 254 31.04 -4.04 8.85
CA ASP A 254 32.03 -4.27 7.79
C ASP A 254 31.92 -5.70 7.23
N ASN A 255 31.82 -6.70 8.11
CA ASN A 255 31.65 -8.10 7.73
C ASN A 255 30.37 -8.37 6.93
N HIS A 256 29.33 -7.55 7.13
CA HIS A 256 28.06 -7.66 6.41
C HIS A 256 27.85 -6.57 5.35
N TRP A 257 28.86 -5.75 5.07
CA TRP A 257 28.74 -4.59 4.20
C TRP A 257 28.28 -4.98 2.78
N ASN A 258 28.84 -6.04 2.20
CA ASN A 258 28.49 -6.48 0.84
C ASN A 258 27.00 -6.85 0.67
N ARG A 259 26.32 -7.27 1.75
CA ARG A 259 24.88 -7.59 1.73
C ARG A 259 24.02 -6.36 1.99
N HIS A 260 24.52 -5.46 2.84
CA HIS A 260 23.84 -4.21 3.19
C HIS A 260 23.94 -3.14 2.10
N GLU A 261 25.10 -3.00 1.46
CA GLU A 261 25.43 -1.94 0.51
C GLU A 261 24.38 -1.74 -0.61
N PRO A 262 23.84 -2.80 -1.25
CA PRO A 262 22.81 -2.65 -2.28
C PRO A 262 21.56 -1.93 -1.76
N ASN A 263 21.22 -2.14 -0.48
CA ASN A 263 20.04 -1.58 0.18
C ASN A 263 20.36 -0.33 1.03
N CYS A 264 21.63 -0.01 1.21
CA CYS A 264 22.12 1.11 2.00
C CYS A 264 22.03 2.41 1.19
N MET A 265 20.90 3.12 1.30
CA MET A 265 20.68 4.40 0.63
C MET A 265 20.38 5.51 1.63
N VAL A 266 20.93 6.69 1.38
CA VAL A 266 20.46 7.94 2.00
C VAL A 266 19.10 8.26 1.36
N PRO A 267 18.04 8.53 2.14
CA PRO A 267 16.75 8.91 1.57
C PRO A 267 16.88 10.14 0.66
N LEU A 268 16.26 10.07 -0.53
CA LEU A 268 16.21 11.22 -1.44
C LEU A 268 15.56 12.42 -0.75
N GLY A 269 16.15 13.60 -0.94
CA GLY A 269 15.73 14.84 -0.27
C GLY A 269 16.48 15.12 1.04
N ASP A 270 17.22 14.15 1.60
CA ASP A 270 18.09 14.42 2.76
C ASP A 270 19.35 15.19 2.30
N ARG A 271 19.29 16.52 2.39
CA ARG A 271 20.41 17.40 2.03
C ARG A 271 21.48 17.48 3.11
N THR A 272 21.29 16.82 4.26
CA THR A 272 22.26 16.86 5.37
C THR A 272 23.42 15.91 5.16
N ARG A 273 23.35 15.00 4.17
CA ARG A 273 24.35 13.96 3.93
C ARG A 273 24.62 13.70 2.46
N CYS A 274 25.86 13.36 2.15
CA CYS A 274 26.24 12.95 0.81
C CYS A 274 25.59 11.61 0.46
N HIS A 275 24.79 11.55 -0.60
CA HIS A 275 24.09 10.33 -1.01
C HIS A 275 25.03 9.21 -1.49
N GLY A 276 26.26 9.54 -1.90
CA GLY A 276 27.23 8.55 -2.34
C GLY A 276 28.03 7.88 -1.20
N CYS A 277 28.23 8.56 -0.06
CA CYS A 277 29.09 8.04 1.01
C CYS A 277 28.54 8.20 2.43
N GLY A 278 27.44 8.92 2.62
CA GLY A 278 26.78 9.15 3.91
C GLY A 278 27.39 10.27 4.77
N LEU A 279 28.54 10.83 4.40
CA LEU A 279 29.21 11.88 5.18
C LEU A 279 28.33 13.12 5.34
N THR A 280 28.39 13.75 6.51
CA THR A 280 27.81 15.08 6.78
C THR A 280 28.78 16.20 6.36
N PRO A 281 28.32 17.46 6.20
CA PRO A 281 29.19 18.58 5.83
C PRO A 281 30.35 18.79 6.81
N GLN A 282 30.15 18.49 8.10
CA GLN A 282 31.19 18.60 9.12
C GLN A 282 32.29 17.55 8.96
N GLN A 283 31.98 16.41 8.34
CA GLN A 283 32.92 15.31 8.13
C GLN A 283 33.65 15.41 6.78
N SER A 284 33.12 16.17 5.82
CA SER A 284 33.77 16.39 4.54
C SER A 284 34.67 17.62 4.59
N SER A 285 35.87 17.52 4.00
CA SER A 285 36.74 18.69 3.77
C SER A 285 36.10 19.72 2.84
N SER A 286 35.13 19.30 2.02
CA SER A 286 34.32 20.18 1.19
C SER A 286 33.22 20.83 2.03
N GLN A 287 33.18 22.16 2.10
CA GLN A 287 32.17 22.89 2.87
C GLN A 287 30.76 22.81 2.27
N LEU A 288 30.61 22.42 1.00
CA LEU A 288 29.32 22.45 0.30
C LEU A 288 29.04 21.14 -0.45
N PHE A 289 27.83 20.62 -0.27
CA PHE A 289 27.31 19.54 -1.09
C PHE A 289 26.69 20.09 -2.38
N VAL A 290 27.04 19.47 -3.50
CA VAL A 290 26.50 19.76 -4.82
C VAL A 290 25.26 18.91 -5.05
N ALA A 291 24.13 19.57 -5.33
CA ALA A 291 22.91 18.87 -5.70
C ALA A 291 23.01 18.27 -7.12
N CYS A 292 22.36 17.14 -7.34
CA CYS A 292 22.23 16.53 -8.66
C CYS A 292 21.55 17.52 -9.62
N GLY A 293 22.22 17.88 -10.73
CA GLY A 293 21.70 18.87 -11.68
C GLY A 293 20.40 18.45 -12.38
N ARG A 294 20.03 17.17 -12.34
CA ARG A 294 18.78 16.67 -12.94
C ARG A 294 17.61 16.69 -11.96
N CYS A 295 17.72 15.98 -10.82
CA CYS A 295 16.60 15.83 -9.89
C CYS A 295 16.60 16.80 -8.71
N THR A 296 17.74 17.43 -8.41
CA THR A 296 18.01 18.29 -7.23
C THR A 296 17.75 17.68 -5.84
N GLN A 297 17.23 16.45 -5.77
CA GLN A 297 16.91 15.73 -4.53
C GLN A 297 18.12 15.02 -3.91
N ALA A 298 19.08 14.57 -4.71
CA ALA A 298 20.30 13.97 -4.21
C ALA A 298 21.43 15.00 -4.11
N VAL A 299 22.23 14.93 -3.05
CA VAL A 299 23.39 15.82 -2.85
C VAL A 299 24.69 15.03 -2.67
N TYR A 300 25.79 15.57 -3.18
CA TYR A 300 27.10 14.90 -3.19
C TYR A 300 28.20 15.86 -2.76
N HIS A 301 29.15 15.42 -1.93
CA HIS A 301 30.31 16.24 -1.59
C HIS A 301 31.38 16.28 -2.71
N SER A 302 31.29 15.36 -3.69
CA SER A 302 32.21 15.25 -4.82
C SER A 302 31.55 14.59 -6.03
N SER A 303 32.03 14.92 -7.24
CA SER A 303 31.61 14.24 -8.48
C SER A 303 31.91 12.74 -8.46
N ARG A 304 32.99 12.32 -7.78
CA ARG A 304 33.30 10.89 -7.56
C ARG A 304 32.17 10.17 -6.81
N CYS A 305 31.65 10.76 -5.73
CA CYS A 305 30.51 10.18 -5.01
C CYS A 305 29.24 10.15 -5.84
N GLN A 306 29.02 11.16 -6.69
CA GLN A 306 27.91 11.16 -7.64
C GLN A 306 28.04 9.99 -8.64
N ASN A 307 29.19 9.82 -9.28
CA ASN A 307 29.43 8.76 -10.26
C ASN A 307 29.32 7.35 -9.65
N MET A 308 29.84 7.16 -8.44
CA MET A 308 29.72 5.90 -7.71
C MET A 308 28.27 5.55 -7.37
N HIS A 309 27.47 6.55 -6.98
CA HIS A 309 26.05 6.37 -6.68
C HIS A 309 25.17 6.32 -7.95
N TRP A 310 25.66 6.81 -9.08
CA TRP A 310 24.86 7.06 -10.29
C TRP A 310 24.11 5.83 -10.78
N ARG A 311 24.75 4.64 -10.77
CA ARG A 311 24.11 3.38 -11.21
C ARG A 311 22.79 3.10 -10.51
N ARG A 312 22.68 3.46 -9.23
CA ARG A 312 21.46 3.34 -8.41
C ARG A 312 20.59 4.57 -8.55
N HIS A 313 21.19 5.76 -8.41
CA HIS A 313 20.48 7.03 -8.46
C HIS A 313 19.67 7.24 -9.73
N GLN A 314 20.21 6.84 -10.89
CA GLN A 314 19.57 7.06 -12.19
C GLN A 314 18.17 6.43 -12.32
N GLN A 315 17.90 5.35 -11.58
CA GLN A 315 16.60 4.68 -11.55
C GLN A 315 15.51 5.55 -10.88
N HIS A 316 15.91 6.50 -10.05
CA HIS A 316 15.04 7.41 -9.32
C HIS A 316 15.29 8.89 -9.64
N CYS A 317 16.18 9.18 -10.60
CA CYS A 317 16.61 10.54 -10.93
C CYS A 317 15.65 11.18 -11.94
N PHE A 318 14.49 11.63 -11.45
CA PHE A 318 13.52 12.37 -12.25
C PHE A 318 13.70 13.88 -12.07
N PRO A 319 13.55 14.68 -13.15
CA PRO A 319 13.52 16.13 -12.99
C PRO A 319 12.37 16.53 -12.05
N PRO A 320 12.57 17.55 -11.18
CA PRO A 320 11.49 18.05 -10.35
C PRO A 320 10.33 18.50 -11.26
N PRO A 321 9.06 18.35 -10.82
CA PRO A 321 7.95 18.89 -11.57
C PRO A 321 8.19 20.39 -11.80
N PRO A 322 7.82 20.91 -12.99
CA PRO A 322 7.91 22.36 -13.21
C PRO A 322 7.16 23.05 -12.07
N PRO A 323 7.70 24.16 -11.53
CA PRO A 323 6.97 24.91 -10.51
C PRO A 323 5.57 25.21 -11.05
N PRO A 324 4.52 25.10 -10.22
CA PRO A 324 3.16 25.40 -10.66
C PRO A 324 3.21 26.76 -11.32
N THR A 325 2.77 26.83 -12.58
CA THR A 325 2.74 28.07 -13.34
C THR A 325 1.81 29.01 -12.59
N THR A 326 2.36 29.80 -11.67
CA THR A 326 1.70 30.99 -11.16
C THR A 326 1.57 31.88 -12.37
N THR A 327 0.41 31.82 -13.03
CA THR A 327 0.01 32.82 -14.00
C THR A 327 0.27 34.15 -13.33
N PRO A 328 1.26 34.94 -13.79
CA PRO A 328 1.48 36.24 -13.18
C PRO A 328 0.15 37.00 -13.28
N PRO A 329 -0.29 37.67 -12.20
CA PRO A 329 -1.48 38.50 -12.28
C PRO A 329 -1.31 39.44 -13.47
N PRO A 330 -2.37 39.69 -14.26
CA PRO A 330 -2.29 40.46 -15.49
C PRO A 330 -1.72 41.84 -15.18
N THR A 331 -0.42 42.02 -15.42
CA THR A 331 0.22 43.32 -15.33
C THR A 331 -0.27 44.12 -16.51
N HIS A 332 -1.09 45.13 -16.21
CA HIS A 332 -1.49 46.17 -17.13
C HIS A 332 -0.27 46.72 -17.86
N GLY A 333 -0.33 46.63 -19.19
CA GLY A 333 0.76 47.00 -20.07
C GLY A 333 1.09 48.49 -20.01
N HIS A 334 2.37 48.77 -19.85
CA HIS A 334 2.99 49.93 -20.47
C HIS A 334 4.17 49.44 -21.31
N GLY A 335 4.03 49.64 -22.62
CA GLY A 335 5.05 49.28 -23.59
C GLY A 335 6.21 50.27 -23.60
N ARG A 336 7.35 49.79 -24.09
CA ARG A 336 8.20 50.37 -25.14
C ARG A 336 9.59 49.72 -25.06
N GLY A 337 10.21 49.57 -26.23
CA GLY A 337 11.67 49.46 -26.35
C GLY A 337 12.16 48.11 -26.81
N ALA A 338 12.03 47.83 -28.10
CA ALA A 338 12.85 46.85 -28.78
C ALA A 338 14.29 47.39 -28.90
N HIS A 339 15.25 46.68 -28.34
CA HIS A 339 16.65 46.76 -28.75
C HIS A 339 17.13 45.34 -29.05
N THR A 340 17.37 45.10 -30.34
CA THR A 340 18.08 43.92 -30.85
C THR A 340 19.57 44.14 -30.68
N ASP A 341 20.25 43.22 -30.00
CA ASP A 341 21.71 43.13 -29.99
C ASP A 341 22.11 41.72 -30.48
N PRO A 342 22.88 41.59 -31.57
CA PRO A 342 23.26 40.30 -32.13
C PRO A 342 24.75 40.04 -31.88
N ASP A 343 25.12 39.45 -30.75
CA ASP A 343 26.46 38.86 -30.63
C ASP A 343 26.57 37.91 -29.44
N VAL A 344 26.36 36.59 -29.66
CA VAL A 344 27.10 35.48 -29.02
C VAL A 344 26.79 34.21 -29.82
N ARG A 345 27.65 33.87 -30.79
CA ARG A 345 27.70 32.51 -31.37
C ARG A 345 29.13 32.11 -31.67
N ALA A 346 29.81 31.50 -30.70
CA ALA A 346 30.96 30.62 -30.97
C ALA A 346 31.26 29.74 -29.75
N THR A 347 31.81 28.56 -30.03
CA THR A 347 32.35 27.54 -29.10
C THR A 347 31.35 26.60 -28.43
N MET A 348 31.06 25.48 -29.10
CA MET A 348 31.21 24.13 -28.53
C MET A 348 30.95 23.08 -29.63
N GLU A 349 32.00 22.72 -30.37
CA GLU A 349 32.09 21.47 -31.12
C GLU A 349 33.39 20.80 -30.69
N THR A 350 33.28 19.64 -30.03
CA THR A 350 34.12 18.43 -30.20
C THR A 350 33.76 17.45 -29.08
N SER A 351 33.10 16.34 -29.42
CA SER A 351 33.24 15.08 -28.68
C SER A 351 32.72 13.92 -29.55
N ASN A 352 33.59 12.92 -29.66
CA ASN A 352 33.62 11.83 -30.62
C ASN A 352 32.47 10.83 -30.54
N GLU A 353 32.16 10.28 -31.72
CA GLU A 353 31.32 9.10 -31.96
C GLU A 353 32.00 7.82 -31.44
N THR A 354 31.23 6.95 -30.79
CA THR A 354 31.54 5.52 -30.67
C THR A 354 30.34 4.76 -31.21
N ARG A 355 30.52 4.17 -32.39
CA ARG A 355 29.50 3.43 -33.15
C ARG A 355 29.50 1.97 -32.65
N GLN A 356 28.50 1.58 -31.88
CA GLN A 356 28.21 0.16 -31.61
C GLN A 356 27.16 -0.33 -32.61
N VAL A 357 27.51 -1.37 -33.33
CA VAL A 357 26.65 -2.11 -34.26
C VAL A 357 25.70 -2.99 -33.44
N LEU A 358 24.39 -2.79 -33.60
CA LEU A 358 23.36 -3.70 -33.10
C LEU A 358 23.07 -4.78 -34.16
N PRO A 359 22.83 -6.04 -33.78
CA PRO A 359 22.41 -7.08 -34.71
C PRO A 359 20.90 -7.02 -34.99
N ASP A 360 20.52 -7.39 -36.22
CA ASP A 360 19.15 -7.46 -36.72
C ASP A 360 18.30 -8.46 -35.92
N ILE A 361 17.12 -8.01 -35.48
CA ILE A 361 16.07 -8.84 -34.89
C ILE A 361 14.95 -8.97 -35.94
N PRO A 362 14.55 -10.19 -36.35
CA PRO A 362 13.47 -10.37 -37.30
C PRO A 362 12.13 -9.97 -36.70
N ALA A 363 11.36 -9.17 -37.46
CA ALA A 363 10.02 -8.77 -37.13
C ALA A 363 9.05 -9.96 -37.22
N SER A 364 8.60 -10.47 -36.07
CA SER A 364 7.42 -11.31 -35.98
C SER A 364 6.22 -10.46 -35.52
N GLU A 365 5.29 -10.23 -36.43
CA GLU A 365 3.98 -9.64 -36.15
C GLU A 365 3.11 -10.66 -35.40
N GLU A 366 3.18 -10.66 -34.06
CA GLU A 366 2.12 -11.24 -33.24
C GLU A 366 1.57 -10.16 -32.28
N GLU A 367 0.34 -9.74 -32.54
CA GLU A 367 -0.41 -8.89 -31.62
C GLU A 367 -0.59 -9.59 -30.25
N PRO A 368 -0.56 -8.84 -29.13
CA PRO A 368 -0.61 -9.43 -27.80
C PRO A 368 -2.00 -10.04 -27.52
N SER A 369 -2.08 -11.37 -27.66
CA SER A 369 -3.23 -12.23 -27.34
C SER A 369 -3.76 -12.08 -25.90
N SER A 370 -2.96 -11.50 -25.01
CA SER A 370 -3.23 -11.34 -23.58
C SER A 370 -4.47 -10.47 -23.29
N SER A 371 -4.61 -9.32 -23.96
CA SER A 371 -5.70 -8.35 -23.66
C SER A 371 -7.08 -8.85 -24.07
N ARG A 372 -7.18 -9.63 -25.16
CA ARG A 372 -8.45 -10.24 -25.58
C ARG A 372 -8.91 -11.34 -24.62
N SER A 373 -7.97 -12.05 -24.00
CA SER A 373 -8.28 -13.11 -23.02
C SER A 373 -8.93 -12.56 -21.75
N VAL A 374 -8.43 -11.41 -21.25
CA VAL A 374 -8.94 -10.77 -20.03
C VAL A 374 -10.38 -10.29 -20.21
N VAL A 375 -10.68 -9.64 -21.33
CA VAL A 375 -12.06 -9.17 -21.63
C VAL A 375 -13.01 -10.36 -21.80
N LYS A 376 -12.55 -11.47 -22.39
CA LYS A 376 -13.35 -12.69 -22.55
C LYS A 376 -13.68 -13.33 -21.19
N ASN A 377 -12.70 -13.42 -20.30
CA ASN A 377 -12.87 -13.94 -18.94
C ASN A 377 -13.82 -13.06 -18.12
N LEU A 378 -13.71 -11.74 -18.20
CA LEU A 378 -14.60 -10.82 -17.49
C LEU A 378 -16.06 -10.99 -17.93
N ARG A 379 -16.30 -11.15 -19.24
CA ARG A 379 -17.65 -11.41 -19.79
C ARG A 379 -18.21 -12.76 -19.34
N GLN A 380 -17.37 -13.79 -19.23
CA GLN A 380 -17.80 -15.10 -18.73
C GLN A 380 -18.17 -15.04 -17.24
N ASN A 381 -17.40 -14.34 -16.43
CA ASN A 381 -17.70 -14.17 -15.00
C ASN A 381 -19.02 -13.40 -14.77
N LEU A 382 -19.30 -12.37 -15.57
CA LEU A 382 -20.57 -11.65 -15.50
C LEU A 382 -21.77 -12.54 -15.85
N LYS A 383 -21.64 -13.39 -16.88
CA LYS A 383 -22.69 -14.36 -17.24
C LYS A 383 -22.94 -15.40 -16.13
N ALA A 384 -21.87 -15.90 -15.51
CA ALA A 384 -21.97 -16.86 -14.40
C ALA A 384 -22.68 -16.26 -13.17
N LEU A 385 -22.40 -14.99 -12.87
CA LEU A 385 -23.06 -14.27 -11.78
C LEU A 385 -24.56 -14.08 -12.04
N ASP A 386 -24.94 -13.71 -13.26
CA ASP A 386 -26.36 -13.57 -13.65
C ASP A 386 -27.12 -14.90 -13.54
N GLU A 387 -26.49 -16.03 -13.90
CA GLU A 387 -27.10 -17.35 -13.78
C GLU A 387 -27.28 -17.77 -12.31
N LEU A 388 -26.29 -17.53 -11.44
CA LEU A 388 -26.43 -17.80 -10.00
C LEU A 388 -27.57 -16.99 -9.37
N GLN A 389 -27.71 -15.72 -9.76
CA GLN A 389 -28.82 -14.88 -9.29
C GLN A 389 -30.18 -15.40 -9.78
N ARG A 390 -30.27 -15.85 -11.02
CA ARG A 390 -31.49 -16.47 -11.57
C ARG A 390 -31.86 -17.73 -10.79
N LEU A 391 -30.90 -18.61 -10.49
CA LEU A 391 -31.14 -19.84 -9.73
C LEU A 391 -31.62 -19.54 -8.30
N ASN A 392 -31.06 -18.54 -7.63
CA ASN A 392 -31.52 -18.12 -6.30
C ASN A 392 -32.98 -17.61 -6.32
N ARG A 393 -33.39 -16.89 -7.37
CA ARG A 393 -34.80 -16.45 -7.52
C ARG A 393 -35.75 -17.63 -7.70
N ILE A 394 -35.35 -18.66 -8.46
CA ILE A 394 -36.13 -19.88 -8.64
C ILE A 394 -36.28 -20.62 -7.31
N ALA A 395 -35.18 -20.84 -6.58
CA ALA A 395 -35.21 -21.52 -5.28
C ALA A 395 -36.08 -20.80 -4.24
N ALA A 396 -36.03 -19.47 -4.20
CA ALA A 396 -36.88 -18.66 -3.32
C ALA A 396 -38.37 -18.81 -3.66
N LYS A 397 -38.70 -18.81 -4.97
CA LYS A 397 -40.08 -18.99 -5.45
C LYS A 397 -40.62 -20.39 -5.14
N ASP A 398 -39.80 -21.43 -5.29
CA ASP A 398 -40.18 -22.81 -4.96
C ASP A 398 -40.42 -22.98 -3.45
N SER A 399 -39.59 -22.34 -2.62
CA SER A 399 -39.78 -22.32 -1.16
C SER A 399 -41.11 -21.67 -0.77
N LEU A 400 -41.47 -20.55 -1.42
CA LEU A 400 -42.75 -19.87 -1.19
C LEU A 400 -43.95 -20.71 -1.63
N ASN A 401 -43.85 -21.35 -2.80
CA ASN A 401 -44.90 -22.24 -3.31
C ASN A 401 -45.11 -23.46 -2.39
N ASN A 402 -44.03 -24.01 -1.82
CA ASN A 402 -44.12 -25.12 -0.87
C ASN A 402 -44.81 -24.70 0.44
N LEU A 403 -44.51 -23.51 0.97
CA LEU A 403 -45.21 -22.96 2.13
C LEU A 403 -46.71 -22.74 1.84
N GLN A 404 -47.08 -22.25 0.65
CA GLN A 404 -48.48 -22.10 0.25
C GLN A 404 -49.20 -23.45 0.13
N ARG A 405 -48.54 -24.50 -0.39
CA ARG A 405 -49.11 -25.86 -0.46
C ARG A 405 -49.29 -26.51 0.91
N GLN A 406 -48.44 -26.19 1.88
CA GLN A 406 -48.62 -26.64 3.26
C GLN A 406 -49.78 -25.92 3.97
N SER A 407 -50.24 -24.80 3.42
CA SER A 407 -51.30 -23.97 4.01
C SER A 407 -52.71 -24.32 3.50
N THR A 408 -52.86 -25.22 2.53
CA THR A 408 -54.20 -25.64 2.05
C THR A 408 -54.84 -26.63 3.03
N PRO A 409 -55.98 -26.30 3.65
CA PRO A 409 -56.59 -27.10 4.69
C PRO A 409 -57.33 -28.29 4.05
N GLY A 410 -56.77 -29.48 4.25
CA GLY A 410 -57.35 -30.74 3.82
C GLY A 410 -57.64 -31.67 4.99
N VAL A 411 -58.16 -31.18 6.12
CA VAL A 411 -58.81 -32.02 7.14
C VAL A 411 -59.91 -31.18 7.79
N SER A 412 -61.15 -31.51 7.44
CA SER A 412 -62.35 -30.94 8.05
C SER A 412 -62.57 -31.64 9.40
N GLU A 413 -61.83 -31.24 10.43
CA GLU A 413 -62.10 -31.67 11.80
C GLU A 413 -62.35 -30.43 12.66
N VAL A 414 -63.51 -30.45 13.30
CA VAL A 414 -64.16 -29.35 14.00
C VAL A 414 -63.24 -28.78 15.09
N LEU A 415 -62.59 -27.64 14.81
CA LEU A 415 -61.87 -26.85 15.80
C LEU A 415 -62.68 -25.59 16.16
N PRO A 416 -62.70 -25.19 17.44
CA PRO A 416 -63.51 -24.08 17.93
C PRO A 416 -63.01 -22.74 17.39
N ASP A 417 -63.95 -21.81 17.19
CA ASP A 417 -63.69 -20.41 16.81
C ASP A 417 -62.70 -19.75 17.77
N ILE A 418 -61.47 -19.52 17.32
CA ILE A 418 -60.46 -18.71 18.03
C ILE A 418 -60.28 -17.39 17.25
N PRO A 419 -60.75 -16.25 17.78
CA PRO A 419 -60.67 -14.95 17.11
C PRO A 419 -59.25 -14.39 16.91
N ASP A 420 -58.22 -14.97 17.53
CA ASP A 420 -56.82 -14.49 17.41
C ASP A 420 -56.12 -14.82 16.07
N ARG A 421 -56.65 -15.75 15.27
CA ARG A 421 -55.99 -16.16 14.01
C ARG A 421 -55.99 -15.10 12.91
N GLU A 422 -56.97 -14.20 12.91
CA GLU A 422 -57.07 -13.18 11.86
C GLU A 422 -56.04 -12.06 12.04
N GLU A 423 -55.70 -11.72 13.29
CA GLU A 423 -54.66 -10.75 13.60
C GLU A 423 -53.26 -11.28 13.24
N GLU A 424 -52.97 -12.55 13.54
CA GLU A 424 -51.72 -13.21 13.11
C GLU A 424 -51.58 -13.25 11.59
N LEU A 425 -52.65 -13.58 10.86
CA LEU A 425 -52.65 -13.58 9.39
C LEU A 425 -52.47 -12.17 8.82
N SER A 426 -53.05 -11.16 9.46
CA SER A 426 -52.86 -9.75 9.08
C SER A 426 -51.40 -9.31 9.26
N ALA A 427 -50.79 -9.66 10.39
CA ALA A 427 -49.38 -9.40 10.67
C ALA A 427 -48.44 -10.09 9.65
N LEU A 428 -48.69 -11.36 9.34
CA LEU A 428 -47.92 -12.11 8.34
C LEU A 428 -48.05 -11.50 6.93
N ARG A 429 -49.26 -11.07 6.52
CA ARG A 429 -49.46 -10.36 5.23
C ARG A 429 -48.67 -9.05 5.18
N SER A 430 -48.61 -8.32 6.29
CA SER A 430 -47.82 -7.09 6.41
C SER A 430 -46.32 -7.36 6.25
N ILE A 431 -45.80 -8.41 6.91
CA ILE A 431 -44.40 -8.84 6.78
C ILE A 431 -44.06 -9.21 5.34
N VAL A 432 -44.89 -10.03 4.68
CA VAL A 432 -44.68 -10.42 3.28
C VAL A 432 -44.68 -9.21 2.35
N LYS A 433 -45.56 -8.23 2.59
CA LYS A 433 -45.60 -6.98 1.81
C LYS A 433 -44.32 -6.15 1.98
N ASN A 434 -43.79 -6.08 3.19
CA ASN A 434 -42.52 -5.38 3.46
C ASN A 434 -41.34 -6.10 2.80
N MET A 435 -41.29 -7.45 2.85
CA MET A 435 -40.27 -8.22 2.16
C MET A 435 -40.30 -8.02 0.64
N ASP A 436 -41.49 -7.93 0.03
CA ASP A 436 -41.62 -7.63 -1.41
C ASP A 436 -41.11 -6.22 -1.76
N GLN A 437 -41.34 -5.23 -0.88
CA GLN A 437 -40.79 -3.88 -1.04
C GLN A 437 -39.26 -3.87 -0.92
N ASP A 438 -38.70 -4.59 0.06
CA ASP A 438 -37.24 -4.70 0.24
C ASP A 438 -36.58 -5.40 -0.96
N LEU A 439 -37.21 -6.44 -1.51
CA LEU A 439 -36.73 -7.12 -2.71
C LEU A 439 -36.74 -6.19 -3.94
N LYS A 440 -37.78 -5.36 -4.09
CA LYS A 440 -37.82 -4.33 -5.16
C LYS A 440 -36.75 -3.26 -4.97
N ALA A 441 -36.52 -2.80 -3.74
CA ALA A 441 -35.47 -1.84 -3.44
C ALA A 441 -34.08 -2.41 -3.75
N LEU A 442 -33.85 -3.68 -3.43
CA LEU A 442 -32.60 -4.38 -3.74
C LEU A 442 -32.38 -4.55 -5.25
N ASP A 443 -33.42 -4.89 -6.02
CA ASP A 443 -33.33 -5.02 -7.49
C ASP A 443 -32.99 -3.67 -8.14
N GLU A 444 -33.59 -2.58 -7.65
CA GLU A 444 -33.27 -1.21 -8.10
C GLU A 444 -31.84 -0.80 -7.74
N LEU A 445 -31.37 -1.12 -6.53
CA LEU A 445 -29.98 -0.88 -6.13
C LEU A 445 -28.99 -1.65 -7.02
N GLN A 446 -29.27 -2.93 -7.30
CA GLN A 446 -28.48 -3.75 -8.21
C GLN A 446 -28.47 -3.19 -9.63
N ARG A 447 -29.62 -2.68 -10.12
CA ARG A 447 -29.72 -2.00 -11.41
C ARG A 447 -28.83 -0.76 -11.47
N ARG A 448 -28.86 0.09 -10.44
CA ARG A 448 -27.98 1.28 -10.36
C ARG A 448 -26.50 0.92 -10.35
N ASN A 449 -26.13 -0.10 -9.58
CA ASN A 449 -24.74 -0.59 -9.54
C ASN A 449 -24.28 -1.12 -10.91
N ARG A 450 -25.15 -1.85 -11.64
CA ARG A 450 -24.86 -2.31 -13.01
C ARG A 450 -24.64 -1.14 -13.98
N ILE A 451 -25.48 -0.10 -13.91
CA ILE A 451 -25.33 1.11 -14.74
C ILE A 451 -24.01 1.81 -14.42
N SER A 452 -23.73 2.04 -13.13
CA SER A 452 -22.49 2.68 -12.68
C SER A 452 -21.24 1.91 -13.11
N ALA A 453 -21.22 0.58 -12.97
CA ALA A 453 -20.11 -0.26 -13.42
C ALA A 453 -19.92 -0.21 -14.95
N LYS A 454 -21.02 -0.16 -15.72
CA LYS A 454 -20.97 -0.01 -17.18
C LYS A 454 -20.39 1.35 -17.57
N ASP A 455 -20.74 2.41 -16.87
CA ASP A 455 -20.20 3.76 -17.11
C ASP A 455 -18.71 3.85 -16.78
N GLN A 456 -18.27 3.23 -15.68
CA GLN A 456 -16.85 3.10 -15.35
C GLN A 456 -16.08 2.33 -16.43
N LEU A 457 -16.62 1.21 -16.91
CA LEU A 457 -16.00 0.44 -17.98
C LEU A 457 -15.89 1.24 -19.29
N ASN A 458 -16.95 1.99 -19.66
CA ASN A 458 -16.94 2.86 -20.82
C ASN A 458 -15.90 3.98 -20.69
N ASN A 459 -15.74 4.56 -19.49
CA ASN A 459 -14.73 5.58 -19.22
C ASN A 459 -13.31 5.00 -19.37
N LEU A 460 -13.04 3.84 -18.78
CA LEU A 460 -11.75 3.14 -18.94
C LEU A 460 -11.46 2.81 -20.40
N GLN A 461 -12.47 2.37 -21.17
CA GLN A 461 -12.32 2.11 -22.60
C GLN A 461 -11.95 3.40 -23.36
N ARG A 462 -12.59 4.54 -23.06
CA ARG A 462 -12.24 5.85 -23.66
C ARG A 462 -10.80 6.25 -23.33
N GLN A 463 -10.38 6.11 -22.07
CA GLN A 463 -9.01 6.42 -21.66
C GLN A 463 -7.98 5.53 -22.37
N PHE A 464 -8.26 4.23 -22.51
CA PHE A 464 -7.42 3.30 -23.24
C PHE A 464 -7.29 3.70 -24.72
N THR A 465 -8.42 3.99 -25.38
CA THR A 465 -8.42 4.48 -26.78
C THR A 465 -7.58 5.74 -26.95
N MET A 466 -7.72 6.74 -26.05
CA MET A 466 -6.90 7.96 -26.11
C MET A 466 -5.40 7.68 -25.99
N ARG A 467 -5.00 6.76 -25.09
CA ARG A 467 -3.59 6.38 -24.92
C ARG A 467 -3.05 5.68 -26.15
N VAL A 468 -3.82 4.76 -26.75
CA VAL A 468 -3.43 4.07 -27.99
C VAL A 468 -3.26 5.08 -29.15
N SER A 469 -4.18 6.02 -29.32
CA SER A 469 -4.06 7.08 -30.35
C SER A 469 -2.83 7.98 -30.14
N THR A 470 -2.50 8.30 -28.89
CA THR A 470 -1.30 9.08 -28.53
C THR A 470 -0.01 8.31 -28.85
N LEU A 471 0.02 7.01 -28.54
CA LEU A 471 1.14 6.13 -28.89
C LEU A 471 1.29 5.99 -30.40
N ALA A 472 0.21 5.77 -31.15
CA ALA A 472 0.24 5.69 -32.60
C ALA A 472 0.78 6.99 -33.24
N SER A 473 0.38 8.15 -32.72
CA SER A 473 0.90 9.45 -33.17
C SER A 473 2.40 9.60 -32.89
N SER A 474 2.87 9.07 -31.76
CA SER A 474 4.29 9.09 -31.38
C SER A 474 5.12 8.16 -32.26
N VAL A 475 4.60 6.96 -32.57
CA VAL A 475 5.23 6.01 -33.51
C VAL A 475 5.35 6.64 -34.90
N ASN A 476 4.28 7.23 -35.43
CA ASN A 476 4.32 7.95 -36.72
C ASN A 476 5.34 9.10 -36.73
N LYS A 477 5.57 9.77 -35.59
CA LYS A 477 6.59 10.81 -35.47
C LYS A 477 8.01 10.22 -35.47
N MET A 478 8.22 9.09 -34.80
CA MET A 478 9.50 8.38 -34.80
C MET A 478 9.84 7.88 -36.21
N ASP A 479 8.87 7.31 -36.92
CA ASP A 479 9.01 6.83 -38.29
C ASP A 479 9.42 7.96 -39.26
N LYS A 480 8.75 9.11 -39.19
CA LYS A 480 9.15 10.32 -39.94
C LYS A 480 10.55 10.82 -39.60
N ASN A 481 10.99 10.64 -38.36
CA ASN A 481 12.35 11.02 -37.97
C ASN A 481 13.37 10.02 -38.52
N LEU A 482 13.06 8.72 -38.51
CA LEU A 482 13.89 7.67 -39.08
C LEU A 482 14.10 7.90 -40.58
N GLN A 483 13.04 8.19 -41.33
CA GLN A 483 13.14 8.53 -42.76
C GLN A 483 14.06 9.73 -43.00
N LYS A 484 13.98 10.77 -42.16
CA LYS A 484 14.89 11.93 -42.25
C LYS A 484 16.35 11.57 -41.98
N PHE A 485 16.61 10.60 -41.10
CA PHE A 485 17.96 10.11 -40.84
C PHE A 485 18.50 9.32 -42.03
N GLU A 486 17.69 8.45 -42.64
CA GLU A 486 18.05 7.72 -43.86
C GLU A 486 18.37 8.67 -45.02
N ASP A 487 17.53 9.69 -45.25
CA ASP A 487 17.78 10.72 -46.27
C ASP A 487 19.08 11.50 -46.03
N ARG A 488 19.43 11.74 -44.76
CA ARG A 488 20.71 12.37 -44.39
C ARG A 488 21.88 11.44 -44.64
N GLY A 489 21.75 10.15 -44.29
CA GLY A 489 22.74 9.12 -44.56
C GLY A 489 23.04 9.00 -46.06
N GLY A 490 22.01 8.96 -46.90
CA GLY A 490 22.16 8.91 -48.36
C GLY A 490 22.87 10.13 -48.95
N ARG A 491 22.58 11.34 -48.43
CA ARG A 491 23.29 12.58 -48.82
C ARG A 491 24.77 12.57 -48.40
N LEU A 492 25.09 12.04 -47.22
CA LEU A 492 26.47 11.92 -46.75
C LEU A 492 27.25 10.93 -47.63
N ALA A 493 26.69 9.75 -47.90
CA ALA A 493 27.31 8.76 -48.79
C ALA A 493 27.54 9.33 -50.21
N SER A 494 26.59 10.09 -50.74
CA SER A 494 26.75 10.77 -52.03
C SER A 494 27.87 11.82 -52.01
N ARG A 495 28.04 12.53 -50.90
CA ARG A 495 29.13 13.52 -50.73
C ARG A 495 30.49 12.84 -50.60
N GLU A 496 30.58 11.76 -49.83
CA GLU A 496 31.79 10.93 -49.72
C GLU A 496 32.21 10.37 -51.07
N SER A 497 31.27 9.86 -51.87
CA SER A 497 31.56 9.38 -53.23
C SER A 497 32.10 10.48 -54.16
N ARG A 498 31.55 11.70 -54.08
CA ARG A 498 32.06 12.86 -54.85
C ARG A 498 33.45 13.29 -54.39
N LEU A 499 33.74 13.25 -53.09
CA LEU A 499 35.07 13.54 -52.57
C LEU A 499 36.09 12.51 -53.05
N ALA A 500 35.76 11.22 -52.99
CA ALA A 500 36.62 10.15 -53.50
C ALA A 500 36.91 10.29 -55.01
N GLN A 501 35.93 10.74 -55.81
CA GLN A 501 36.14 11.02 -57.23
C GLN A 501 37.08 12.22 -57.47
N LEU A 502 36.98 13.27 -56.65
CA LEU A 502 37.87 14.43 -56.73
C LEU A 502 39.29 14.10 -56.28
N GLU A 503 39.47 13.21 -55.30
CA GLU A 503 40.80 12.74 -54.86
C GLU A 503 41.50 11.86 -55.90
N ALA A 504 40.74 11.22 -56.80
CA ALA A 504 41.27 10.37 -57.86
C ALA A 504 41.68 11.14 -59.13
N GLN A 505 41.27 12.42 -59.25
CA GLN A 505 41.64 13.33 -60.35
C GLN A 505 42.87 14.13 -59.98
#